data_AF-A0A931P8C4-F1
#
_entry.id   AF-A0A931P8C4-F1
#
_cell.length_a   1.000
_cell.length_b   1.000
_cell.length_c   1.000
_cell.angle_alpha   90.00
_cell.angle_beta   90.00
_cell.angle_gamma   90.00
#
_symmetry.space_group_name_H-M   'P 1'
#
loop_
_entity.id
_entity.type
_entity.pdbx_description
1 polymer ?
#
loop_
_entity_poly.entity_id
_entity_poly.type
_entity_poly.pdbx_seq_one_letter_code
_entity_poly.pdbx_strand_id
1 'polypeptide(L)'
;MKEVSGIQVNKVNMKQLIILPVLAAMVLLFSCRSTKQIQTAIAKKDSTAVVVLVNEDKEDTAKFIDRAYEQLLNNRIDFTSFSAKVNVDYLGGDGKKYDVNVFVRMEKDSLIWFSVNGALGIEGMRVLISKDSIKILNKLDKEYQARSMEYLQEIISLPFDLSSIQDLIIGNPVFLDSNFVSYSINNNNISMLSYGEWFKHLITINENDHLILNSKLDDVDVLRNRTAYLSYSEYEDKRGVNFSTNRTISVTEKTKLDIKLNFKQYAFNETLSFPFNIPKNYKRIH
;
A
#
# COMPACT_ATOMS: atom_id res chain seq x y z
N MET A 1 4.35 -1.70 -53.98
CA MET A 1 3.70 -0.64 -53.17
C MET A 1 2.93 -1.38 -52.07
N LYS A 2 3.37 -1.24 -50.81
CA LYS A 2 2.87 -2.01 -49.66
C LYS A 2 1.50 -1.48 -49.23
N GLU A 3 0.47 -2.30 -49.26
CA GLU A 3 -0.75 -2.08 -48.50
C GLU A 3 -0.55 -2.60 -47.07
N VAL A 4 -0.79 -1.71 -46.11
CA VAL A 4 -0.74 -1.95 -44.68
C VAL A 4 -2.15 -2.34 -44.24
N SER A 5 -2.37 -3.62 -43.93
CA SER A 5 -3.61 -4.10 -43.33
C SER A 5 -3.63 -3.78 -41.83
N GLY A 6 -4.62 -2.99 -41.43
CA GLY A 6 -4.86 -2.58 -40.05
C GLY A 6 -5.19 -3.75 -39.11
N ILE A 7 -4.64 -3.67 -37.90
CA ILE A 7 -4.90 -4.58 -36.78
C ILE A 7 -6.27 -4.21 -36.18
N GLN A 8 -7.17 -5.18 -36.17
CA GLN A 8 -8.47 -5.13 -35.49
C GLN A 8 -8.25 -5.22 -33.97
N VAL A 9 -8.61 -4.17 -33.24
CA VAL A 9 -8.67 -4.18 -31.78
C VAL A 9 -9.94 -4.91 -31.36
N ASN A 10 -9.78 -6.09 -30.77
CA ASN A 10 -10.89 -6.85 -30.19
C ASN A 10 -11.49 -6.09 -29.00
N LYS A 11 -12.67 -5.51 -29.22
CA LYS A 11 -13.57 -5.02 -28.16
C LYS A 11 -14.08 -6.23 -27.36
N VAL A 12 -13.70 -6.31 -26.09
CA VAL A 12 -14.35 -7.23 -25.14
C VAL A 12 -15.79 -6.75 -24.92
N ASN A 13 -16.72 -7.68 -25.12
CA ASN A 13 -18.14 -7.46 -25.30
C ASN A 13 -18.84 -7.38 -23.93
N MET A 14 -19.17 -6.17 -23.47
CA MET A 14 -19.80 -5.86 -22.17
C MET A 14 -21.34 -5.99 -22.23
N LYS A 15 -21.85 -7.19 -22.56
CA LYS A 15 -23.30 -7.42 -22.77
C LYS A 15 -23.88 -8.72 -22.19
N GLN A 16 -23.32 -9.28 -21.11
CA GLN A 16 -23.87 -10.51 -20.51
C GLN A 16 -24.23 -10.43 -19.01
N LEU A 17 -24.60 -9.28 -18.47
CA LEU A 17 -25.24 -9.28 -17.14
C LEU A 17 -26.28 -8.16 -16.97
N ILE A 18 -27.33 -8.19 -17.80
CA ILE A 18 -28.60 -7.49 -17.55
C ILE A 18 -29.75 -8.46 -17.87
N ILE A 19 -30.35 -9.03 -16.82
CA ILE A 19 -31.74 -9.54 -16.75
C ILE A 19 -32.17 -9.31 -15.29
N LEU A 20 -32.75 -8.15 -14.96
CA LEU A 20 -34.18 -7.80 -14.89
C LEU A 20 -34.80 -8.03 -13.47
N PRO A 21 -35.75 -7.16 -13.04
CA PRO A 21 -36.02 -6.81 -11.63
C PRO A 21 -37.41 -7.29 -11.15
N VAL A 22 -37.88 -6.71 -10.04
CA VAL A 22 -39.26 -6.72 -9.47
C VAL A 22 -39.44 -7.66 -8.26
N LEU A 23 -39.53 -7.10 -7.06
CA LEU A 23 -40.80 -7.05 -6.34
C LEU A 23 -40.78 -5.97 -5.24
N ALA A 24 -41.91 -5.28 -5.17
CA ALA A 24 -42.15 -4.07 -4.44
C ALA A 24 -42.54 -4.28 -2.96
N ALA A 25 -42.31 -3.21 -2.20
CA ALA A 25 -43.23 -2.61 -1.22
C ALA A 25 -43.60 -3.34 0.08
N MET A 26 -43.44 -2.54 1.15
CA MET A 26 -44.26 -2.48 2.36
C MET A 26 -44.13 -3.62 3.38
N VAL A 27 -43.41 -3.34 4.47
CA VAL A 27 -44.04 -3.15 5.79
C VAL A 27 -43.33 -2.00 6.50
N LEU A 28 -44.04 -0.87 6.61
CA LEU A 28 -43.81 0.14 7.65
C LEU A 28 -44.08 -0.51 9.01
N LEU A 29 -43.33 -0.15 10.05
CA LEU A 29 -43.87 0.50 11.25
C LEU A 29 -42.86 0.57 12.42
N PHE A 30 -42.84 1.76 13.04
CA PHE A 30 -42.41 2.14 14.38
C PHE A 30 -40.91 2.13 14.76
N SER A 31 -40.35 3.33 14.92
CA SER A 31 -40.13 3.91 16.26
C SER A 31 -39.43 5.27 16.16
N CYS A 32 -40.19 6.34 16.38
CA CYS A 32 -39.67 7.64 16.77
C CYS A 32 -38.87 7.54 18.07
N ARG A 33 -37.62 8.00 18.08
CA ARG A 33 -37.03 8.57 19.30
C ARG A 33 -36.43 9.95 18.99
N SER A 34 -36.93 10.91 19.76
CA SER A 34 -36.54 12.31 19.83
C SER A 34 -35.02 12.50 19.83
N THR A 35 -34.52 13.28 18.87
CA THR A 35 -33.16 13.82 18.89
C THR A 35 -33.19 15.07 19.77
N LYS A 36 -32.56 14.99 20.95
CA LYS A 36 -32.29 16.18 21.77
C LYS A 36 -31.29 17.06 21.02
N GLN A 37 -31.70 18.26 20.64
CA GLN A 37 -30.80 19.33 20.26
C GLN A 37 -29.99 19.74 21.49
N ILE A 38 -28.66 19.60 21.41
CA ILE A 38 -27.74 20.26 22.34
C ILE A 38 -27.13 21.43 21.56
N GLN A 39 -27.75 22.60 21.70
CA GLN A 39 -27.04 23.86 21.49
C GLN A 39 -26.03 23.98 22.63
N THR A 40 -24.76 23.73 22.34
CA THR A 40 -23.68 24.27 23.16
C THR A 40 -23.03 25.40 22.39
N ALA A 41 -23.00 26.54 23.07
CA ALA A 41 -22.59 27.82 22.54
C ALA A 41 -21.25 27.77 21.81
N ILE A 42 -21.18 28.55 20.73
CA ILE A 42 -19.95 28.92 20.06
C ILE A 42 -19.10 29.70 21.06
N ALA A 43 -18.18 29.02 21.74
CA ALA A 43 -17.02 29.68 22.32
C ALA A 43 -16.06 29.97 21.18
N LYS A 44 -16.08 31.21 20.71
CA LYS A 44 -15.11 31.78 19.78
C LYS A 44 -13.73 31.73 20.46
N LYS A 45 -13.00 30.62 20.28
CA LYS A 45 -11.57 30.58 20.60
C LYS A 45 -10.85 31.17 19.40
N ASP A 46 -10.55 32.46 19.48
CA ASP A 46 -9.49 33.07 18.68
C ASP A 46 -8.22 32.26 18.95
N SER A 47 -7.95 31.31 18.06
CA SER A 47 -6.63 30.79 17.83
C SER A 47 -6.31 31.26 16.43
N THR A 48 -5.87 32.51 16.34
CA THR A 48 -4.93 32.85 15.29
C THR A 48 -3.81 31.84 15.43
N ALA A 49 -3.87 30.77 14.63
CA ALA A 49 -2.67 30.05 14.30
C ALA A 49 -1.74 31.14 13.80
N VAL A 50 -0.73 31.47 14.61
CA VAL A 50 0.37 32.28 14.14
C VAL A 50 0.95 31.42 13.02
N VAL A 51 0.56 31.75 11.79
CA VAL A 51 1.32 31.33 10.62
C VAL A 51 2.61 32.09 10.83
N VAL A 52 3.56 31.47 11.51
CA VAL A 52 4.95 31.88 11.42
C VAL A 52 5.28 31.58 9.96
N LEU A 53 5.06 32.57 9.10
CA LEU A 53 5.77 32.65 7.84
C LEU A 53 7.21 32.86 8.27
N VAL A 54 7.90 31.75 8.50
CA VAL A 54 9.35 31.78 8.62
C VAL A 54 9.80 32.26 7.24
N ASN A 55 10.10 33.54 7.11
CA ASN A 55 11.01 34.03 6.07
C ASN A 55 12.39 33.49 6.46
N GLU A 56 12.56 32.17 6.35
CA GLU A 56 13.87 31.55 6.38
C GLU A 56 14.48 31.87 5.02
N ASP A 57 15.72 32.36 5.03
CA ASP A 57 16.50 32.46 3.81
C ASP A 57 16.47 31.08 3.14
N LYS A 58 16.27 31.03 1.81
CA LYS A 58 16.11 29.77 1.06
C LYS A 58 17.19 28.72 1.37
N GLU A 59 18.37 29.17 1.79
CA GLU A 59 19.48 28.34 2.22
C GLU A 59 19.21 27.57 3.53
N ASP A 60 18.55 28.17 4.51
CA ASP A 60 18.22 27.52 5.78
C ASP A 60 17.09 26.49 5.63
N THR A 61 16.10 26.79 4.79
CA THR A 61 15.04 25.85 4.40
C THR A 61 15.63 24.62 3.70
N ALA A 62 16.54 24.82 2.73
CA ALA A 62 17.18 23.71 2.03
C ALA A 62 17.99 22.83 2.99
N LYS A 63 18.81 23.43 3.87
CA LYS A 63 19.58 22.70 4.90
C LYS A 63 18.69 21.93 5.87
N PHE A 64 17.52 22.47 6.22
CA PHE A 64 16.57 21.75 7.08
C PHE A 64 16.03 20.50 6.38
N ILE A 65 15.56 20.65 5.14
CA ILE A 65 15.06 19.54 4.32
C ILE A 65 16.13 18.47 4.16
N ASP A 66 17.37 18.84 3.81
CA ASP A 66 18.48 17.90 3.64
C ASP A 66 18.71 17.10 4.93
N ARG A 67 18.76 17.78 6.08
CA ARG A 67 18.91 17.09 7.38
C ARG A 67 17.76 16.14 7.67
N ALA A 68 16.52 16.57 7.46
CA ALA A 68 15.35 15.74 7.70
C ALA A 68 15.30 14.53 6.75
N TYR A 69 15.72 14.71 5.49
CA TYR A 69 15.86 13.65 4.51
C TYR A 69 16.93 12.63 4.92
N GLU A 70 18.11 13.07 5.34
CA GLU A 70 19.17 12.18 5.83
C GLU A 70 18.71 11.38 7.06
N GLN A 71 17.98 12.01 8.00
CA GLN A 71 17.42 11.29 9.16
C GLN A 71 16.36 10.25 8.75
N LEU A 72 15.51 10.57 7.78
CA LEU A 72 14.59 9.61 7.18
C LEU A 72 15.35 8.43 6.55
N LEU A 73 16.45 8.69 5.83
CA LEU A 73 17.27 7.64 5.23
C LEU A 73 17.96 6.77 6.28
N ASN A 74 18.42 7.35 7.39
CA ASN A 74 19.04 6.62 8.50
C ASN A 74 18.09 5.63 9.19
N ASN A 75 16.77 5.89 9.11
CA ASN A 75 15.74 4.99 9.62
C ASN A 75 15.28 3.92 8.62
N ARG A 76 15.84 3.89 7.40
CA ARG A 76 15.54 2.80 6.46
C ARG A 76 16.03 1.49 7.03
N ILE A 77 15.18 0.48 6.94
CA ILE A 77 15.47 -0.86 7.42
C ILE A 77 16.31 -1.57 6.38
N ASP A 78 17.53 -1.95 6.76
CA ASP A 78 18.36 -2.88 6.00
C ASP A 78 18.19 -4.30 6.55
N PHE A 79 18.18 -5.28 5.64
CA PHE A 79 17.98 -6.69 5.98
C PHE A 79 18.59 -7.59 4.92
N THR A 80 18.97 -8.82 5.28
CA THR A 80 19.32 -9.87 4.31
C THR A 80 18.14 -10.80 4.06
N SER A 81 17.36 -11.07 5.11
CA SER A 81 16.14 -11.84 5.05
C SER A 81 15.11 -11.30 6.05
N PHE A 82 13.84 -11.55 5.76
CA PHE A 82 12.74 -11.15 6.63
C PHE A 82 11.70 -12.27 6.67
N SER A 83 11.16 -12.57 7.85
CA SER A 83 10.00 -13.43 7.97
C SER A 83 8.96 -12.80 8.87
N ALA A 84 7.68 -13.02 8.57
CA ALA A 84 6.60 -12.52 9.40
C ALA A 84 5.33 -13.37 9.31
N LYS A 85 4.53 -13.30 10.38
CA LYS A 85 3.12 -13.68 10.37
C LYS A 85 2.29 -12.40 10.43
N VAL A 86 1.48 -12.17 9.41
CA VAL A 86 0.71 -10.95 9.21
C VAL A 86 -0.76 -11.30 9.12
N ASN A 87 -1.59 -10.62 9.88
CA ASN A 87 -3.03 -10.59 9.65
C ASN A 87 -3.32 -9.48 8.64
N VAL A 88 -4.03 -9.83 7.56
CA VAL A 88 -4.32 -8.92 6.45
C VAL A 88 -5.81 -8.77 6.31
N ASP A 89 -6.28 -7.54 6.56
CA ASP A 89 -7.64 -7.14 6.22
C ASP A 89 -7.62 -6.44 4.88
N TYR A 90 -8.36 -6.94 3.90
CA TYR A 90 -8.56 -6.21 2.64
C TYR A 90 -10.03 -6.14 2.24
N LEU A 91 -10.43 -5.01 1.66
CA LEU A 91 -11.73 -4.85 1.04
C LEU A 91 -11.57 -5.07 -0.48
N GLY A 92 -12.16 -6.14 -0.99
CA GLY A 92 -12.16 -6.43 -2.42
C GLY A 92 -12.99 -5.42 -3.20
N GLY A 93 -12.73 -5.31 -4.51
CA GLY A 93 -13.54 -4.48 -5.41
C GLY A 93 -15.00 -4.92 -5.55
N ASP A 94 -15.33 -6.12 -5.05
CA ASP A 94 -16.70 -6.65 -4.91
C ASP A 94 -17.39 -6.20 -3.61
N GLY A 95 -16.72 -5.39 -2.79
CA GLY A 95 -17.21 -4.92 -1.49
C GLY A 95 -17.11 -5.95 -0.36
N LYS A 96 -16.53 -7.14 -0.60
CA LYS A 96 -16.33 -8.14 0.45
C LYS A 96 -15.07 -7.85 1.24
N LYS A 97 -15.18 -8.02 2.55
CA LYS A 97 -14.04 -7.98 3.47
C LYS A 97 -13.45 -9.37 3.58
N TYR A 98 -12.14 -9.43 3.49
CA TYR A 98 -11.36 -10.64 3.68
C TYR A 98 -10.37 -10.40 4.80
N ASP A 99 -10.37 -11.30 5.77
CA ASP A 99 -9.42 -11.38 6.87
C ASP A 99 -8.67 -12.70 6.70
N VAL A 100 -7.37 -12.61 6.42
CA VAL A 100 -6.51 -13.77 6.16
C VAL A 100 -5.21 -13.68 6.94
N ASN A 101 -4.66 -14.85 7.29
CA ASN A 101 -3.32 -14.93 7.87
C ASN A 101 -2.31 -15.19 6.76
N VAL A 102 -1.34 -14.31 6.59
CA VAL A 102 -0.28 -14.43 5.60
C VAL A 102 1.05 -14.65 6.31
N PHE A 103 1.74 -15.74 5.96
CA PHE A 103 3.15 -15.91 6.31
C PHE A 103 4.00 -15.35 5.18
N VAL A 104 4.82 -14.36 5.51
CA VAL A 104 5.74 -13.69 4.59
C VAL A 104 7.15 -14.20 4.84
N ARG A 105 7.90 -14.46 3.77
CA ARG A 105 9.34 -14.65 3.80
C ARG A 105 9.96 -13.85 2.66
N MET A 106 11.07 -13.17 2.91
CA MET A 106 11.80 -12.41 1.91
C MET A 106 13.29 -12.72 2.02
N GLU A 107 13.94 -12.76 0.87
CA GLU A 107 15.39 -12.66 0.73
C GLU A 107 15.64 -11.38 -0.08
N LYS A 108 16.40 -10.45 0.49
CA LYS A 108 16.61 -9.12 -0.10
C LYS A 108 17.15 -9.26 -1.52
N ASP A 109 16.60 -8.49 -2.44
CA ASP A 109 16.98 -8.47 -3.86
C ASP A 109 16.90 -9.84 -4.55
N SER A 110 16.20 -10.82 -4.00
CA SER A 110 16.09 -12.18 -4.55
C SER A 110 14.62 -12.54 -4.80
N LEU A 111 13.85 -12.64 -3.72
CA LEU A 111 12.46 -13.09 -3.80
C LEU A 111 11.61 -12.70 -2.60
N ILE A 112 10.31 -12.82 -2.80
CA ILE A 112 9.27 -12.77 -1.77
C ILE A 112 8.44 -14.05 -1.90
N TRP A 113 8.13 -14.65 -0.76
CA TRP A 113 7.33 -15.86 -0.65
C TRP A 113 6.19 -15.61 0.31
N PHE A 114 4.98 -15.96 -0.10
CA PHE A 114 3.78 -15.85 0.71
C PHE A 114 3.08 -17.20 0.83
N SER A 115 2.60 -17.52 2.04
CA SER A 115 1.60 -18.54 2.30
C SER A 115 0.37 -17.88 2.89
N VAL A 116 -0.73 -17.89 2.14
CA VAL A 116 -2.01 -17.29 2.54
C VAL A 116 -2.89 -18.39 3.08
N ASN A 117 -3.21 -18.27 4.36
CA ASN A 117 -4.01 -19.22 5.11
C ASN A 117 -5.37 -18.60 5.41
N GLY A 118 -6.42 -19.34 5.07
CA GLY A 118 -7.80 -18.96 5.39
C GLY A 118 -8.17 -19.29 6.84
N ALA A 119 -9.47 -19.33 7.11
CA ALA A 119 -10.00 -19.81 8.38
C ALA A 119 -9.48 -21.23 8.69
N LEU A 120 -9.30 -21.53 9.99
CA LEU A 120 -8.77 -22.82 10.49
C LEU A 120 -7.30 -23.11 10.13
N GLY A 121 -6.57 -22.14 9.56
CA GLY A 121 -5.12 -22.25 9.31
C GLY A 121 -4.74 -23.07 8.07
N ILE A 122 -5.70 -23.45 7.23
CA ILE A 122 -5.46 -24.16 5.98
C ILE A 122 -4.88 -23.20 4.94
N GLU A 123 -3.76 -23.59 4.33
CA GLU A 123 -3.12 -22.85 3.25
C GLU A 123 -3.93 -22.98 1.94
N GLY A 124 -4.56 -21.87 1.52
CA GLY A 124 -5.35 -21.82 0.29
C GLY A 124 -4.55 -21.34 -0.91
N MET A 125 -3.55 -20.48 -0.71
CA MET A 125 -2.76 -19.89 -1.79
C MET A 125 -1.30 -19.73 -1.39
N ARG A 126 -0.40 -20.00 -2.34
CA ARG A 126 1.04 -19.73 -2.21
C ARG A 126 1.49 -18.81 -3.34
N VAL A 127 2.29 -17.80 -3.02
CA VAL A 127 2.81 -16.86 -4.01
C VAL A 127 4.33 -16.83 -3.90
N LEU A 128 5.01 -16.79 -5.04
CA LEU A 128 6.44 -16.55 -5.16
C LEU A 128 6.66 -15.40 -6.16
N ILE A 129 7.33 -14.36 -5.71
CA ILE A 129 7.71 -13.20 -6.51
C ILE A 129 9.23 -13.19 -6.59
N SER A 130 9.76 -13.17 -7.81
CA SER A 130 11.19 -12.95 -8.11
C SER A 130 11.33 -11.64 -8.90
N LYS A 131 12.56 -11.29 -9.28
CA LYS A 131 12.84 -10.10 -10.12
C LYS A 131 12.03 -10.10 -11.43
N ASP A 132 11.85 -11.28 -12.01
CA ASP A 132 11.34 -11.49 -13.36
C ASP A 132 9.94 -12.09 -13.39
N SER A 133 9.42 -12.62 -12.27
CA SER A 133 8.19 -13.40 -12.30
C SER A 133 7.36 -13.33 -11.03
N ILE A 134 6.05 -13.49 -11.21
CA ILE A 134 5.06 -13.70 -10.17
C ILE A 134 4.40 -15.04 -10.44
N LYS A 135 4.51 -15.95 -9.49
CA LYS A 135 3.93 -17.30 -9.54
C LYS A 135 2.92 -17.44 -8.42
N ILE A 136 1.69 -17.78 -8.76
CA ILE A 136 0.58 -17.97 -7.82
C ILE A 136 0.11 -19.41 -7.94
N LEU A 137 0.01 -20.09 -6.80
CA LEU A 137 -0.48 -21.45 -6.67
C LEU A 137 -1.77 -21.43 -5.82
N ASN A 138 -2.92 -21.61 -6.46
CA ASN A 138 -4.20 -21.79 -5.80
C ASN A 138 -4.34 -23.27 -5.42
N LYS A 139 -4.19 -23.58 -4.13
CA LYS A 139 -4.25 -24.95 -3.61
C LYS A 139 -5.68 -25.47 -3.45
N LEU A 140 -6.67 -24.58 -3.35
CA LEU A 140 -8.08 -24.96 -3.22
C LEU A 140 -8.60 -25.50 -4.55
N ASP A 141 -8.34 -24.77 -5.63
CA ASP A 141 -8.83 -25.12 -6.97
C ASP A 141 -7.84 -25.96 -7.80
N LYS A 142 -6.64 -26.23 -7.24
CA LYS A 142 -5.54 -26.93 -7.91
C LYS A 142 -5.15 -26.23 -9.22
N GLU A 143 -5.01 -24.92 -9.15
CA GLU A 143 -4.63 -24.08 -10.29
C GLU A 143 -3.33 -23.33 -10.01
N TYR A 144 -2.61 -22.97 -11.07
CA TYR A 144 -1.44 -22.10 -10.94
C TYR A 144 -1.33 -21.12 -12.09
N GLN A 145 -0.78 -19.96 -11.78
CA GLN A 145 -0.50 -18.89 -12.71
C GLN A 145 0.98 -18.53 -12.61
N ALA A 146 1.59 -18.18 -13.75
CA ALA A 146 2.91 -17.59 -13.81
C ALA A 146 2.86 -16.43 -14.80
N ARG A 147 3.24 -15.24 -14.36
CA ARG A 147 3.33 -14.00 -15.15
C ARG A 147 4.69 -13.38 -14.93
N SER A 148 5.12 -12.54 -15.86
CA SER A 148 6.36 -11.79 -15.71
C SER A 148 6.15 -10.58 -14.77
N MET A 149 7.24 -10.01 -14.25
CA MET A 149 7.16 -8.77 -13.47
C MET A 149 6.67 -7.60 -14.33
N GLU A 150 7.06 -7.57 -15.60
CA GLU A 150 6.64 -6.55 -16.57
C GLU A 150 5.12 -6.55 -16.77
N TYR A 151 4.49 -7.73 -16.79
CA TYR A 151 3.03 -7.82 -16.86
C TYR A 151 2.35 -7.11 -15.67
N LEU A 152 2.91 -7.20 -14.46
CA LEU A 152 2.39 -6.45 -13.32
C LEU A 152 2.55 -4.95 -13.56
N GLN A 153 3.74 -4.51 -13.95
CA GLN A 153 4.06 -3.09 -14.20
C GLN A 153 3.16 -2.48 -15.29
N GLU A 154 2.84 -3.23 -16.34
CA GLU A 154 1.91 -2.81 -17.40
C GLU A 154 0.50 -2.59 -16.84
N ILE A 155 -0.03 -3.56 -16.07
CA ILE A 155 -1.37 -3.49 -15.49
C ILE A 155 -1.51 -2.29 -14.55
N ILE A 156 -0.55 -2.12 -13.65
CA ILE A 156 -0.61 -1.03 -12.67
C ILE A 156 -0.05 0.28 -13.24
N SER A 157 0.55 0.24 -14.43
CA SER A 157 1.16 1.39 -15.10
C SER A 157 2.11 2.19 -14.17
N LEU A 158 2.99 1.47 -13.49
CA LEU A 158 4.03 2.00 -12.59
C LEU A 158 5.25 1.08 -12.63
N PRO A 159 6.48 1.61 -12.41
CA PRO A 159 7.69 0.81 -12.30
C PRO A 159 7.78 0.12 -10.93
N PHE A 160 6.75 -0.63 -10.56
CA PHE A 160 6.66 -1.32 -9.28
C PHE A 160 7.25 -2.72 -9.43
N ASP A 161 8.45 -2.88 -8.91
CA ASP A 161 9.29 -4.06 -9.06
C ASP A 161 9.47 -4.82 -7.73
N LEU A 162 10.33 -5.84 -7.72
CA LEU A 162 10.63 -6.61 -6.52
C LEU A 162 11.08 -5.70 -5.35
N SER A 163 11.97 -4.75 -5.59
CA SER A 163 12.49 -3.85 -4.56
C SER A 163 11.38 -2.99 -3.96
N SER A 164 10.50 -2.45 -4.82
CA SER A 164 9.36 -1.64 -4.41
C SER A 164 8.41 -2.43 -3.51
N ILE A 165 8.16 -3.71 -3.83
CA ILE A 165 7.32 -4.59 -3.01
C ILE A 165 8.02 -4.91 -1.67
N GLN A 166 9.33 -5.18 -1.69
CA GLN A 166 10.10 -5.43 -0.46
C GLN A 166 10.10 -4.22 0.47
N ASP A 167 10.34 -3.02 -0.07
CA ASP A 167 10.31 -1.76 0.68
C ASP A 167 8.92 -1.49 1.27
N LEU A 168 7.86 -1.72 0.48
CA LEU A 168 6.48 -1.57 0.96
C LEU A 168 6.17 -2.50 2.16
N ILE A 169 6.61 -3.76 2.10
CA ILE A 169 6.36 -4.75 3.15
C ILE A 169 7.18 -4.43 4.40
N ILE A 170 8.46 -4.07 4.24
CA ILE A 170 9.36 -3.79 5.35
C ILE A 170 9.04 -2.45 6.02
N GLY A 171 8.34 -1.55 5.30
CA GLY A 171 7.95 -0.23 5.76
C GLY A 171 8.96 0.87 5.43
N ASN A 172 9.81 0.64 4.44
CA ASN A 172 10.65 1.68 3.87
C ASN A 172 9.82 2.58 2.93
N PRO A 173 10.24 3.83 2.70
CA PRO A 173 9.62 4.69 1.69
C PRO A 173 9.72 4.08 0.30
N VAL A 174 8.60 4.07 -0.42
CA VAL A 174 8.51 3.76 -1.85
C VAL A 174 8.31 5.04 -2.65
N PHE A 175 8.86 5.09 -3.88
CA PHE A 175 8.82 6.29 -4.74
C PHE A 175 9.31 7.56 -4.03
N LEU A 176 10.35 7.42 -3.19
CA LEU A 176 10.98 8.56 -2.53
C LEU A 176 11.94 9.24 -3.49
N ASP A 177 11.75 10.54 -3.71
CA ASP A 177 12.63 11.38 -4.52
C ASP A 177 13.32 12.41 -3.60
N SER A 178 14.55 12.81 -3.93
CA SER A 178 15.32 13.81 -3.18
C SER A 178 14.95 15.25 -3.53
N ASN A 179 14.14 15.49 -4.56
CA ASN A 179 13.67 16.81 -5.01
C ASN A 179 12.55 17.35 -4.10
N PHE A 180 12.89 17.61 -2.84
CA PHE A 180 12.00 18.25 -1.87
C PHE A 180 11.94 19.75 -2.10
N VAL A 181 10.72 20.29 -2.13
CA VAL A 181 10.48 21.71 -2.47
C VAL A 181 9.94 22.52 -1.30
N SER A 182 9.40 21.85 -0.28
CA SER A 182 8.86 22.51 0.91
C SER A 182 8.73 21.52 2.06
N TYR A 183 8.72 22.04 3.28
CA TYR A 183 8.35 21.29 4.46
C TYR A 183 7.38 22.08 5.34
N SER A 184 6.77 21.40 6.31
CA SER A 184 6.04 22.02 7.41
C SER A 184 6.28 21.24 8.68
N ILE A 185 6.40 21.94 9.81
CA ILE A 185 6.48 21.34 11.13
C ILE A 185 5.16 21.61 11.86
N ASN A 186 4.51 20.57 12.36
CA ASN A 186 3.26 20.70 13.10
C ASN A 186 3.11 19.53 14.09
N ASN A 187 2.80 19.84 15.36
CA ASN A 187 2.52 18.84 16.40
C ASN A 187 3.59 17.74 16.46
N ASN A 188 4.87 18.12 16.49
CA ASN A 188 6.01 17.20 16.58
C ASN A 188 6.15 16.27 15.36
N ASN A 189 5.68 16.72 14.19
CA ASN A 189 5.82 16.02 12.92
C ASN A 189 6.45 16.95 11.88
N ILE A 190 7.31 16.39 11.06
CA ILE A 190 7.89 17.04 9.89
C ILE A 190 7.23 16.42 8.66
N SER A 191 6.51 17.24 7.90
CA SER A 191 5.99 16.84 6.58
C SER A 191 6.85 17.47 5.50
N MET A 192 7.37 16.65 4.59
CA MET A 192 8.20 17.09 3.48
C MET A 192 7.52 16.74 2.16
N LEU A 193 7.48 17.70 1.24
CA LEU A 193 6.86 17.56 -0.08
C LEU A 193 7.94 17.48 -1.15
N SER A 194 7.96 16.41 -1.93
CA SER A 194 8.79 16.26 -3.12
C SER A 194 7.99 16.01 -4.39
N TYR A 195 8.62 16.30 -5.52
CA TYR A 195 8.11 16.03 -6.86
C TYR A 195 9.07 15.07 -7.56
N GLY A 196 8.67 13.80 -7.63
CA GLY A 196 9.38 12.78 -8.39
C GLY A 196 8.78 12.55 -9.77
N GLU A 197 9.34 11.59 -10.49
CA GLU A 197 8.92 11.22 -11.86
C GLU A 197 7.46 10.77 -11.94
N TRP A 198 6.99 10.00 -10.95
CA TRP A 198 5.66 9.37 -10.97
C TRP A 198 4.67 10.00 -9.99
N PHE A 199 5.17 10.59 -8.91
CA PHE A 199 4.33 11.07 -7.82
C PHE A 199 4.81 12.41 -7.27
N LYS A 200 3.83 13.24 -6.94
CA LYS A 200 3.95 14.24 -5.88
C LYS A 200 3.87 13.49 -4.55
N HIS A 201 4.95 13.51 -3.77
CA HIS A 201 5.07 12.73 -2.54
C HIS A 201 5.09 13.65 -1.32
N LEU A 202 4.08 13.53 -0.46
CA LEU A 202 4.08 14.11 0.88
C LEU A 202 4.41 13.02 1.89
N ILE A 203 5.62 13.02 2.42
CA ILE A 203 6.05 12.12 3.49
C ILE A 203 6.04 12.86 4.82
N THR A 204 5.52 12.22 5.85
CA THR A 204 5.47 12.77 7.21
C THR A 204 6.22 11.84 8.15
N ILE A 205 7.19 12.39 8.86
CA ILE A 205 7.97 11.72 9.90
C ILE A 205 7.72 12.38 11.26
N ASN A 206 7.91 11.63 12.34
CA ASN A 206 7.94 12.20 13.68
C ASN A 206 9.22 13.02 13.88
N GLU A 207 9.15 14.17 14.53
CA GLU A 207 10.29 15.07 14.74
C GLU A 207 11.34 14.54 15.72
N ASN A 208 10.95 13.66 16.66
CA ASN A 208 11.87 13.18 17.70
C ASN A 208 12.70 11.98 17.25
N ASP A 209 12.04 11.00 16.63
CA ASP A 209 12.67 9.72 16.23
C ASP A 209 12.80 9.56 14.72
N HIS A 210 12.25 10.49 13.93
CA HIS A 210 12.27 10.49 12.46
C HIS A 210 11.60 9.25 11.83
N LEU A 211 10.78 8.52 12.58
CA LEU A 211 10.03 7.38 12.06
C LEU A 211 8.90 7.87 11.16
N ILE A 212 8.66 7.14 10.07
CA ILE A 212 7.62 7.47 9.11
C ILE A 212 6.26 7.28 9.78
N LEU A 213 5.41 8.28 9.66
CA LEU A 213 4.02 8.20 10.13
C LEU A 213 3.08 8.00 8.93
N ASN A 214 3.34 8.72 7.84
CA ASN A 214 2.48 8.75 6.67
C ASN A 214 3.30 8.96 5.39
N SER A 215 2.87 8.37 4.30
CA SER A 215 3.33 8.68 2.95
C SER A 215 2.10 8.80 2.04
N LYS A 216 1.95 9.97 1.42
CA LYS A 216 0.91 10.22 0.42
C LYS A 216 1.57 10.43 -0.93
N LEU A 217 1.18 9.62 -1.89
CA LEU A 217 1.65 9.65 -3.28
C LEU A 217 0.46 10.05 -4.14
N ASP A 218 0.49 11.25 -4.72
CA ASP A 218 -0.49 11.71 -5.71
C ASP A 218 0.14 11.65 -7.10
N ASP A 219 -0.53 11.03 -8.06
CA ASP A 219 -0.03 10.89 -9.44
C ASP A 219 0.29 12.26 -10.04
N VAL A 220 1.41 12.36 -10.75
CA VAL A 220 1.77 13.58 -11.48
C VAL A 220 0.85 13.79 -12.70
N ASP A 221 0.30 12.71 -13.26
CA ASP A 221 -0.74 12.79 -14.28
C ASP A 221 -2.09 13.11 -13.63
N VAL A 222 -2.45 14.40 -13.69
CA VAL A 222 -3.72 14.93 -13.19
C VAL A 222 -4.96 14.30 -13.84
N LEU A 223 -4.82 13.58 -14.96
CA LEU A 223 -5.92 12.86 -15.59
C LEU A 223 -6.16 11.48 -14.97
N ARG A 224 -5.13 10.87 -14.37
CA ARG A 224 -5.25 9.56 -13.68
C ARG A 224 -5.89 9.65 -12.31
N ASN A 225 -5.74 10.78 -11.60
CA ASN A 225 -6.26 10.98 -10.23
C ASN A 225 -5.98 9.80 -9.29
N ARG A 226 -4.81 9.16 -9.45
CA ARG A 226 -4.39 8.03 -8.63
C ARG A 226 -3.69 8.55 -7.37
N THR A 227 -4.17 8.13 -6.21
CA THR A 227 -3.55 8.44 -4.91
C THR A 227 -3.29 7.16 -4.14
N ALA A 228 -2.09 7.02 -3.59
CA ALA A 228 -1.80 6.05 -2.55
C ALA A 228 -1.55 6.79 -1.22
N TYR A 229 -2.13 6.26 -0.15
CA TYR A 229 -1.91 6.72 1.21
C TYR A 229 -1.46 5.54 2.06
N LEU A 230 -0.27 5.67 2.63
CA LEU A 230 0.36 4.68 3.49
C LEU A 230 0.46 5.29 4.88
N SER A 231 0.04 4.55 5.90
CA SER A 231 0.24 4.94 7.30
C SER A 231 0.96 3.85 8.07
N TYR A 232 1.78 4.27 9.01
CA TYR A 232 2.64 3.41 9.80
C TYR A 232 2.45 3.75 11.28
N SER A 233 2.17 2.73 12.09
CA SER A 233 1.96 2.89 13.52
C SER A 233 2.42 1.66 14.28
N GLU A 234 2.33 1.72 15.61
CA GLU A 234 2.71 0.62 16.52
C GLU A 234 4.15 0.15 16.24
N TYR A 235 5.07 1.11 16.21
CA TYR A 235 6.49 0.83 16.06
C TYR A 235 7.00 0.04 17.28
N GLU A 236 7.74 -1.02 16.98
CA GLU A 236 8.49 -1.79 17.96
C GLU A 236 9.98 -1.70 17.61
N ASP A 237 10.84 -1.58 18.63
CA ASP A 237 12.28 -1.79 18.47
C ASP A 237 12.61 -3.26 18.76
N LYS A 238 13.20 -3.94 17.77
CA LYS A 238 13.92 -5.20 18.01
C LYS A 238 15.35 -5.09 17.52
N ARG A 239 16.29 -5.14 18.48
CA ARG A 239 17.74 -5.13 18.22
C ARG A 239 18.19 -3.87 17.47
N GLY A 240 17.59 -2.72 17.77
CA GLY A 240 17.93 -1.42 17.16
C GLY A 240 17.24 -1.17 15.81
N VAL A 241 16.26 -2.00 15.43
CA VAL A 241 15.45 -1.81 14.22
C VAL A 241 14.04 -1.43 14.64
N ASN A 242 13.63 -0.21 14.32
CA ASN A 242 12.27 0.27 14.51
C ASN A 242 11.38 -0.26 13.38
N PHE A 243 10.43 -1.13 13.70
CA PHE A 243 9.54 -1.75 12.74
C PHE A 243 8.07 -1.44 13.07
N SER A 244 7.36 -0.82 12.13
CA SER A 244 5.92 -0.58 12.25
C SER A 244 5.17 -1.90 12.14
N THR A 245 4.48 -2.30 13.20
CA THR A 245 3.71 -3.55 13.22
C THR A 245 2.29 -3.38 12.69
N ASN A 246 1.81 -2.15 12.54
CA ASN A 246 0.50 -1.85 11.99
C ASN A 246 0.63 -0.87 10.83
N ARG A 247 0.24 -1.30 9.62
CA ARG A 247 0.28 -0.49 8.40
C ARG A 247 -1.08 -0.47 7.72
N THR A 248 -1.47 0.68 7.18
CA THR A 248 -2.61 0.79 6.26
C THR A 248 -2.12 1.29 4.92
N ILE A 249 -2.58 0.65 3.84
CA ILE A 249 -2.31 1.04 2.47
C ILE A 249 -3.67 1.25 1.80
N SER A 250 -3.94 2.48 1.41
CA SER A 250 -5.16 2.88 0.71
C SER A 250 -4.79 3.42 -0.66
N VAL A 251 -5.19 2.72 -1.72
CA VAL A 251 -4.99 3.15 -3.11
C VAL A 251 -6.34 3.53 -3.70
N THR A 252 -6.42 4.71 -4.30
CA THR A 252 -7.62 5.20 -4.98
C THR A 252 -7.24 5.60 -6.39
N GLU A 253 -7.92 5.03 -7.38
CA GLU A 253 -7.90 5.49 -8.77
C GLU A 253 -9.35 5.40 -9.29
N LYS A 254 -9.65 4.47 -10.21
CA LYS A 254 -11.03 4.16 -10.62
C LYS A 254 -11.80 3.40 -9.54
N THR A 255 -11.09 2.61 -8.76
CA THR A 255 -11.59 1.86 -7.61
C THR A 255 -10.74 2.18 -6.39
N LYS A 256 -11.28 1.87 -5.22
CA LYS A 256 -10.57 1.98 -3.96
C LYS A 256 -10.13 0.60 -3.49
N LEU A 257 -8.87 0.47 -3.11
CA LEU A 257 -8.28 -0.69 -2.47
C LEU A 257 -7.77 -0.26 -1.09
N ASP A 258 -8.31 -0.86 -0.04
CA ASP A 258 -7.85 -0.66 1.34
C ASP A 258 -7.28 -1.97 1.87
N ILE A 259 -6.03 -1.93 2.33
CA ILE A 259 -5.31 -3.05 2.93
C ILE A 259 -4.82 -2.61 4.31
N LYS A 260 -5.08 -3.41 5.33
CA LYS A 260 -4.44 -3.28 6.64
C LYS A 260 -3.56 -4.47 6.90
N LEU A 261 -2.35 -4.20 7.35
CA LEU A 261 -1.35 -5.20 7.69
C LEU A 261 -1.08 -5.10 9.19
N ASN A 262 -1.38 -6.17 9.92
CA ASN A 262 -1.05 -6.27 11.33
C ASN A 262 -0.05 -7.43 11.54
N PHE A 263 1.21 -7.08 11.77
CA PHE A 263 2.32 -8.00 11.95
C PHE A 263 2.29 -8.57 13.37
N LYS A 264 1.90 -9.84 13.50
CA LYS A 264 1.80 -10.53 14.79
C LYS A 264 3.15 -11.05 15.28
N GLN A 265 4.02 -11.42 14.34
CA GLN A 265 5.36 -11.95 14.57
C GLN A 265 6.24 -11.52 13.40
N TYR A 266 7.50 -11.19 13.67
CA TYR A 266 8.49 -10.91 12.65
C TYR A 266 9.90 -11.20 13.15
N ALA A 267 10.81 -11.49 12.22
CA ALA A 267 12.23 -11.68 12.45
C ALA A 267 13.04 -11.21 11.23
N PHE A 268 14.26 -10.74 11.50
CA PHE A 268 15.21 -10.27 10.51
C PHE A 268 16.44 -11.17 10.50
N ASN A 269 17.05 -11.32 9.32
CA ASN A 269 18.39 -11.87 9.11
C ASN A 269 18.54 -13.31 9.62
N GLU A 270 17.48 -14.11 9.45
CA GLU A 270 17.47 -15.54 9.74
C GLU A 270 17.69 -16.38 8.47
N THR A 271 18.11 -17.63 8.64
CA THR A 271 18.16 -18.57 7.52
C THR A 271 16.74 -19.02 7.18
N LEU A 272 16.30 -18.74 5.96
CA LEU A 272 14.95 -19.05 5.49
C LEU A 272 14.97 -20.09 4.39
N SER A 273 13.82 -20.75 4.21
CA SER A 273 13.54 -21.64 3.08
C SER A 273 12.32 -21.15 2.32
N PHE A 274 12.31 -21.41 1.02
CA PHE A 274 11.28 -20.90 0.09
C PHE A 274 10.66 -22.04 -0.73
N PRO A 275 10.02 -23.04 -0.09
CA PRO A 275 9.49 -24.19 -0.81
C PRO A 275 8.37 -23.76 -1.77
N PHE A 276 8.57 -24.00 -3.06
CA PHE A 276 7.56 -23.74 -4.09
C PHE A 276 7.62 -24.83 -5.15
N ASN A 277 6.81 -25.88 -4.97
CA ASN A 277 6.68 -26.96 -5.93
C ASN A 277 5.25 -26.95 -6.47
N ILE A 278 5.09 -27.01 -7.79
CA ILE A 278 3.80 -27.08 -8.47
C ILE A 278 3.47 -28.56 -8.68
N PRO A 279 2.44 -29.12 -8.01
CA PRO A 279 2.11 -30.52 -8.17
C PRO A 279 1.62 -30.82 -9.59
N LYS A 280 1.90 -32.03 -10.09
CA LYS A 280 1.61 -32.43 -11.49
C LYS A 280 0.11 -32.35 -11.87
N ASN A 281 -0.76 -32.47 -10.88
CA ASN A 281 -2.22 -32.43 -11.07
C ASN A 281 -2.80 -31.01 -11.05
N TYR A 282 -1.96 -29.97 -11.04
CA TYR A 282 -2.42 -28.58 -11.08
C TYR A 282 -2.55 -28.07 -12.51
N LYS A 283 -3.63 -27.35 -12.77
CA LYS A 283 -3.92 -26.75 -14.08
C LYS A 283 -3.28 -25.37 -14.19
N ARG A 284 -2.60 -25.10 -15.31
CA ARG A 284 -2.10 -23.74 -15.61
C ARG A 284 -3.25 -22.86 -16.08
N ILE A 285 -3.35 -21.64 -15.55
CA ILE A 285 -4.31 -20.63 -15.99
C ILE A 285 -3.60 -19.39 -16.59
N HIS A 286 -4.21 -18.85 -17.65
CA HIS A 286 -3.74 -17.73 -18.48
C HIS A 286 -4.65 -16.50 -18.31
#